data_AF-A0A925EAV0-F1
#
_entry.id   AF-A0A925EAV0-F1
#
_cell.length_a   1.000
_cell.length_b   1.000
_cell.length_c   1.000
_cell.angle_alpha   90.00
_cell.angle_beta   90.00
_cell.angle_gamma   90.00
#
_symmetry.space_group_name_H-M   'P 1'
#
loop_
_entity.id
_entity.type
_entity.pdbx_description
1 polymer ?
#
loop_
_entity_poly.entity_id
_entity_poly.type
_entity_poly.pdbx_seq_one_letter_code
_entity_poly.pdbx_strand_id
1 'polypeptide(L)'
;MIPLEKFLQLPATEAAQLVRAAGSQVCVFPFNGTRRWFLLEHGRENHQDPAQAYIELTSKRYIEMYQMLFDHGLDTLIAPVFGGEILSRGPEYMEQIGYSMSLLAEHPYFLSFYEEYNVRVHFYGDYRKELNGTPYAYLCDLFDNVTRQTSKNNKYRLFYGVFGTDATEAIAKMSAEHNKNKNSIPTRRELIEMYYGEYIEKADIFIGFEKFSVFDYPMLSSGGESLYFTVAPSLYMSEKQLRNILYDHIYLRPLQEPDYFKMPMEDFEVMRNFYEANIEKTFGTGDVQGGIWYPKSLLQK
;
A
#
# COMPACT_ATOMS: atom_id res chain seq x y z
N MET A 1 -10.04 24.88 2.47
CA MET A 1 -9.02 24.43 1.50
C MET A 1 -7.96 25.51 1.40
N ILE A 2 -6.68 25.17 1.59
CA ILE A 2 -5.57 26.05 1.21
C ILE A 2 -5.20 25.76 -0.25
N PRO A 3 -4.59 26.70 -1.01
CA PRO A 3 -4.12 26.41 -2.38
C PRO A 3 -3.07 25.29 -2.41
N LEU A 4 -3.01 24.53 -3.50
CA LEU A 4 -2.06 23.42 -3.69
C LEU A 4 -0.61 23.88 -3.51
N GLU A 5 -0.24 25.01 -4.12
CA GLU A 5 1.12 25.56 -4.04
C GLU A 5 1.54 25.82 -2.60
N LYS A 6 0.59 26.28 -1.77
CA LYS A 6 0.81 26.49 -0.34
C LYS A 6 0.96 25.16 0.39
N PHE A 7 0.09 24.18 0.12
CA PHE A 7 0.18 22.84 0.72
C PHE A 7 1.51 22.14 0.42
N LEU A 8 2.00 22.26 -0.82
CA LEU A 8 3.28 21.69 -1.25
C LEU A 8 4.49 22.31 -0.52
N GLN A 9 4.36 23.52 0.03
CA GLN A 9 5.44 24.24 0.72
C GLN A 9 5.38 24.14 2.24
N LEU A 10 4.34 23.54 2.81
CA LEU A 10 4.21 23.41 4.27
C LEU A 10 5.38 22.60 4.87
N PRO A 11 5.77 22.84 6.12
CA PRO A 11 6.53 21.87 6.89
C PRO A 11 5.77 20.52 6.92
N ALA A 12 6.49 19.39 6.89
CA ALA A 12 5.87 18.06 6.88
C ALA A 12 4.91 17.86 8.07
N THR A 13 5.28 18.38 9.25
CA THR A 13 4.46 18.34 10.47
C THR A 13 3.13 19.08 10.31
N GLU A 14 3.10 20.23 9.65
CA GLU A 14 1.86 20.99 9.38
C GLU A 14 1.00 20.29 8.33
N ALA A 15 1.62 19.75 7.27
CA ALA A 15 0.90 18.94 6.28
C ALA A 15 0.25 17.71 6.94
N ALA A 16 0.98 17.02 7.81
CA ALA A 16 0.48 15.87 8.56
C ALA A 16 -0.67 16.21 9.51
N GLN A 17 -0.66 17.40 10.13
CA GLN A 17 -1.79 17.87 10.94
C GLN A 17 -3.05 18.04 10.09
N LEU A 18 -2.92 18.61 8.89
CA LEU A 18 -4.05 18.76 7.97
C LEU A 18 -4.59 17.40 7.49
N VAL A 19 -3.70 16.45 7.19
CA VAL A 19 -4.08 15.08 6.78
C VAL A 19 -4.82 14.36 7.91
N ARG A 20 -4.29 14.38 9.15
CA ARG A 20 -4.98 13.78 10.32
C ARG A 20 -6.30 14.47 10.65
N ALA A 21 -6.40 15.78 10.43
CA ALA A 21 -7.65 16.52 10.66
C ALA A 21 -8.75 16.15 9.67
N ALA A 22 -8.41 15.57 8.51
CA ALA A 22 -9.38 15.11 7.52
C ALA A 22 -10.04 13.77 7.90
N GLY A 23 -9.49 13.03 8.86
CA GLY A 23 -10.05 11.78 9.37
C GLY A 23 -9.00 10.70 9.61
N SER A 24 -9.46 9.46 9.79
CA SER A 24 -8.57 8.29 9.67
C SER A 24 -8.00 8.25 8.25
N GLN A 25 -6.76 7.78 8.12
CA GLN A 25 -6.02 7.76 6.86
C GLN A 25 -5.26 6.43 6.74
N VAL A 26 -6.00 5.34 6.55
CA VAL A 26 -5.45 4.01 6.27
C VAL A 26 -5.00 3.98 4.82
N CYS A 27 -3.69 3.90 4.60
CA CYS A 27 -3.11 3.88 3.26
C CYS A 27 -2.60 2.48 2.90
N VAL A 28 -3.08 1.95 1.79
CA VAL A 28 -2.56 0.72 1.18
C VAL A 28 -1.46 1.11 0.18
N PHE A 29 -0.24 0.64 0.41
CA PHE A 29 0.92 0.96 -0.42
C PHE A 29 1.78 -0.27 -0.71
N PRO A 30 1.48 -1.04 -1.78
CA PRO A 30 2.34 -2.12 -2.24
C PRO A 30 3.63 -1.57 -2.88
N PHE A 31 4.76 -2.19 -2.57
CA PHE A 31 6.04 -1.88 -3.21
C PHE A 31 6.21 -2.67 -4.51
N ASN A 32 5.86 -2.04 -5.63
CA ASN A 32 5.91 -2.66 -6.95
C ASN A 32 7.03 -2.09 -7.82
N GLY A 33 7.49 -2.90 -8.77
CA GLY A 33 8.53 -2.50 -9.71
C GLY A 33 9.92 -2.33 -9.09
N THR A 34 10.15 -2.90 -7.90
CA THR A 34 11.38 -2.75 -7.10
C THR A 34 12.62 -3.27 -7.81
N ARG A 35 12.53 -4.43 -8.50
CA ARG A 35 13.59 -4.92 -9.40
C ARG A 35 13.85 -3.98 -10.58
N ARG A 36 12.80 -3.35 -11.14
CA ARG A 36 12.95 -2.38 -12.24
C ARG A 36 13.69 -1.14 -11.74
N TRP A 37 13.28 -0.61 -10.58
CA TRP A 37 13.98 0.49 -9.91
C TRP A 37 15.45 0.16 -9.68
N PHE A 38 15.75 -1.00 -9.09
CA PHE A 38 17.14 -1.39 -8.80
C PHE A 38 17.98 -1.50 -10.06
N LEU A 39 17.49 -2.17 -11.10
CA LEU A 39 18.26 -2.32 -12.35
C LEU A 39 18.45 -0.98 -13.09
N LEU A 40 17.51 -0.04 -12.98
CA LEU A 40 17.62 1.28 -13.61
C LEU A 40 18.59 2.20 -12.86
N GLU A 41 18.52 2.23 -11.53
CA GLU A 41 19.33 3.13 -10.71
C GLU A 41 20.72 2.57 -10.41
N HIS A 42 20.82 1.25 -10.19
CA HIS A 42 22.03 0.58 -9.69
C HIS A 42 22.56 -0.51 -10.62
N GLY A 43 21.83 -0.88 -11.69
CA GLY A 43 22.24 -1.97 -12.59
C GLY A 43 23.52 -1.70 -13.40
N ARG A 44 24.05 -0.48 -13.38
CA ARG A 44 25.35 -0.12 -13.97
C ARG A 44 26.51 -0.19 -12.98
N GLU A 45 26.22 -0.34 -11.70
CA GLU A 45 27.23 -0.46 -10.64
C GLU A 45 27.76 -1.89 -10.59
N ASN A 46 29.07 -2.04 -10.32
CA ASN A 46 29.68 -3.35 -10.13
C ASN A 46 29.51 -3.81 -8.69
N HIS A 47 28.41 -4.52 -8.42
CA HIS A 47 28.20 -5.19 -7.13
C HIS A 47 28.84 -6.57 -7.12
N GLN A 48 29.64 -6.87 -6.10
CA GLN A 48 30.22 -8.22 -5.90
C GLN A 48 29.13 -9.26 -5.68
N ASP A 49 28.06 -8.88 -4.95
CA ASP A 49 26.84 -9.66 -4.79
C ASP A 49 25.62 -8.79 -5.13
N PRO A 50 25.10 -8.88 -6.37
CA PRO A 50 23.94 -8.11 -6.79
C PRO A 50 22.66 -8.42 -6.01
N ALA A 51 22.50 -9.63 -5.49
CA ALA A 51 21.31 -10.02 -4.73
C ALA A 51 21.32 -9.39 -3.34
N GLN A 52 22.48 -9.41 -2.67
CA GLN A 52 22.66 -8.70 -1.41
C GLN A 52 22.52 -7.18 -1.60
N ALA A 53 23.12 -6.61 -2.65
CA ALA A 53 23.00 -5.18 -2.95
C ALA A 53 21.53 -4.77 -3.18
N TYR A 54 20.77 -5.57 -3.93
CA TYR A 54 19.34 -5.36 -4.13
C TYR A 54 18.59 -5.31 -2.80
N ILE A 55 18.84 -6.28 -1.91
CA ILE A 55 18.22 -6.36 -0.59
C ILE A 55 18.54 -5.12 0.25
N GLU A 56 19.82 -4.76 0.37
CA GLU A 56 20.26 -3.64 1.20
C GLU A 56 19.68 -2.30 0.72
N LEU A 57 19.77 -2.05 -0.59
CA LEU A 57 19.31 -0.80 -1.19
C LEU A 57 17.78 -0.68 -1.17
N THR A 58 17.06 -1.76 -1.47
CA THR A 58 15.59 -1.74 -1.38
C THR A 58 15.10 -1.66 0.06
N SER A 59 15.75 -2.33 1.03
CA SER A 59 15.35 -2.28 2.45
C SER A 59 15.46 -0.86 3.02
N LYS A 60 16.57 -0.17 2.76
CA LYS A 60 16.72 1.25 3.13
C LYS A 60 15.62 2.09 2.48
N ARG A 61 15.38 1.89 1.19
CA ARG A 61 14.39 2.66 0.46
C ARG A 61 12.96 2.39 0.91
N TYR A 62 12.62 1.15 1.29
CA TYR A 62 11.31 0.84 1.90
C TYR A 62 11.09 1.64 3.18
N ILE A 63 12.10 1.66 4.06
CA ILE A 63 12.05 2.42 5.32
C ILE A 63 11.87 3.91 5.06
N GLU A 64 12.65 4.49 4.14
CA GLU A 64 12.49 5.89 3.74
C GLU A 64 11.06 6.20 3.25
N MET A 65 10.45 5.28 2.49
CA MET A 65 9.06 5.42 2.03
C MET A 65 8.06 5.33 3.17
N TYR A 66 8.23 4.39 4.11
CA TYR A 66 7.37 4.31 5.29
C TYR A 66 7.47 5.57 6.15
N GLN A 67 8.69 6.04 6.43
CA GLN A 67 8.95 7.26 7.18
C GLN A 67 8.26 8.45 6.50
N MET A 68 8.45 8.61 5.19
CA MET A 68 7.82 9.69 4.43
C MET A 68 6.29 9.64 4.54
N LEU A 69 5.65 8.47 4.45
CA LEU A 69 4.19 8.32 4.59
C LEU A 69 3.73 8.68 6.02
N PHE A 70 4.41 8.14 7.03
CA PHE A 70 4.11 8.39 8.45
C PHE A 70 4.31 9.86 8.86
N ASP A 71 5.36 10.50 8.36
CA ASP A 71 5.67 11.91 8.61
C ASP A 71 4.67 12.86 7.95
N HIS A 72 3.90 12.36 6.97
CA HIS A 72 2.83 13.10 6.30
C HIS A 72 1.42 12.78 6.83
N GLY A 73 1.32 12.08 7.96
CA GLY A 73 0.05 11.90 8.69
C GLY A 73 -0.72 10.61 8.35
N LEU A 74 -0.13 9.70 7.58
CA LEU A 74 -0.72 8.39 7.29
C LEU A 74 -0.38 7.39 8.40
N ASP A 75 -1.11 7.46 9.52
CA ASP A 75 -0.72 6.74 10.74
C ASP A 75 -0.86 5.21 10.67
N THR A 76 -1.50 4.67 9.62
CA THR A 76 -1.69 3.23 9.40
C THR A 76 -1.42 2.85 7.95
N LEU A 77 -0.46 1.95 7.76
CA LEU A 77 -0.06 1.47 6.44
C LEU A 77 -0.36 -0.02 6.28
N ILE A 78 -0.96 -0.36 5.15
CA ILE A 78 -1.12 -1.73 4.68
C ILE A 78 -0.13 -1.93 3.53
N ALA A 79 0.86 -2.80 3.72
CA ALA A 79 1.92 -3.04 2.76
C ALA A 79 1.86 -4.50 2.29
N PRO A 80 1.13 -4.79 1.20
CA PRO A 80 1.26 -6.06 0.51
C PRO A 80 2.71 -6.25 0.05
N VAL A 81 3.34 -7.35 0.49
CA VAL A 81 4.76 -7.62 0.21
C VAL A 81 4.97 -8.91 -0.56
N PHE A 82 4.15 -9.94 -0.32
CA PHE A 82 4.30 -11.23 -0.99
C PHE A 82 2.94 -11.83 -1.35
N GLY A 83 2.67 -11.99 -2.65
CA GLY A 83 1.44 -12.58 -3.18
C GLY A 83 1.55 -14.10 -3.42
N GLY A 84 0.41 -14.77 -3.56
CA GLY A 84 0.34 -16.23 -3.74
C GLY A 84 0.95 -16.71 -5.07
N GLU A 85 1.08 -15.85 -6.06
CA GLU A 85 1.71 -16.16 -7.35
C GLU A 85 3.17 -16.59 -7.21
N ILE A 86 3.83 -16.23 -6.11
CA ILE A 86 5.21 -16.63 -5.80
C ILE A 86 5.31 -18.16 -5.63
N LEU A 87 4.29 -18.80 -5.03
CA LEU A 87 4.29 -20.24 -4.78
C LEU A 87 4.32 -21.07 -6.07
N SER A 88 3.89 -20.48 -7.20
CA SER A 88 3.90 -21.16 -8.51
C SER A 88 5.24 -21.10 -9.25
N ARG A 89 6.25 -20.39 -8.71
CA ARG A 89 7.53 -20.12 -9.40
C ARG A 89 8.66 -21.11 -9.10
N GLY A 90 8.38 -22.16 -8.34
CA GLY A 90 9.30 -23.28 -8.09
C GLY A 90 10.23 -23.11 -6.87
N PRO A 91 10.97 -24.18 -6.49
CA PRO A 91 11.69 -24.26 -5.21
C PRO A 91 12.83 -23.24 -5.04
N GLU A 92 13.63 -23.01 -6.09
CA GLU A 92 14.76 -22.07 -6.07
C GLU A 92 14.29 -20.63 -5.82
N TYR A 93 13.16 -20.26 -6.39
CA TYR A 93 12.55 -18.95 -6.17
C TYR A 93 12.04 -18.80 -4.73
N MET A 94 11.51 -19.88 -4.15
CA MET A 94 11.06 -19.90 -2.75
C MET A 94 12.21 -19.77 -1.76
N GLU A 95 13.43 -20.23 -2.08
CA GLU A 95 14.60 -20.01 -1.23
C GLU A 95 14.95 -18.53 -1.11
N GLN A 96 15.03 -17.84 -2.25
CA GLN A 96 15.29 -16.40 -2.28
C GLN A 96 14.19 -15.60 -1.57
N ILE A 97 12.93 -15.99 -1.76
CA ILE A 97 11.78 -15.28 -1.19
C ILE A 97 11.64 -15.57 0.30
N GLY A 98 11.89 -16.81 0.75
CA GLY A 98 11.90 -17.16 2.17
C GLY A 98 12.92 -16.35 2.94
N TYR A 99 14.14 -16.20 2.39
CA TYR A 99 15.14 -15.28 2.96
C TYR A 99 14.63 -13.82 2.97
N SER A 100 14.09 -13.33 1.84
CA SER A 100 13.57 -11.95 1.74
C SER A 100 12.43 -11.67 2.73
N MET A 101 11.60 -12.66 3.03
CA MET A 101 10.54 -12.59 4.04
C MET A 101 11.11 -12.46 5.45
N SER A 102 12.16 -13.22 5.79
CA SER A 102 12.77 -13.17 7.13
C SER A 102 13.36 -11.79 7.44
N LEU A 103 13.80 -11.05 6.43
CA LEU A 103 14.35 -9.71 6.58
C LEU A 103 13.37 -8.71 7.22
N LEU A 104 12.07 -8.85 6.96
CA LEU A 104 11.05 -8.01 7.61
C LEU A 104 11.01 -8.22 9.14
N ALA A 105 11.50 -9.37 9.61
CA ALA A 105 11.48 -9.74 11.01
C ALA A 105 12.87 -9.68 11.70
N GLU A 106 13.96 -9.72 10.93
CA GLU A 106 15.31 -9.91 11.48
C GLU A 106 16.31 -8.83 11.03
N HIS A 107 16.05 -8.15 9.91
CA HIS A 107 17.03 -7.23 9.36
C HIS A 107 17.22 -6.01 10.29
N PRO A 108 18.45 -5.63 10.65
CA PRO A 108 18.70 -4.56 11.61
C PRO A 108 18.06 -3.23 11.26
N TYR A 109 17.99 -2.86 9.97
CA TYR A 109 17.30 -1.64 9.55
C TYR A 109 15.81 -1.64 9.87
N PHE A 110 15.11 -2.76 9.65
CA PHE A 110 13.68 -2.87 9.95
C PHE A 110 13.44 -2.82 11.46
N LEU A 111 14.21 -3.60 12.23
CA LEU A 111 14.08 -3.62 13.69
C LEU A 111 14.36 -2.25 14.32
N SER A 112 15.42 -1.57 13.88
CA SER A 112 15.73 -0.21 14.36
C SER A 112 14.64 0.78 13.97
N PHE A 113 14.13 0.70 12.74
CA PHE A 113 13.01 1.52 12.28
C PHE A 113 11.76 1.31 13.13
N TYR A 114 11.37 0.06 13.43
CA TYR A 114 10.18 -0.21 14.23
C TYR A 114 10.28 0.39 15.63
N GLU A 115 11.44 0.30 16.26
CA GLU A 115 11.70 0.86 17.59
C GLU A 115 11.75 2.40 17.54
N GLU A 116 12.61 2.97 16.70
CA GLU A 116 12.88 4.42 16.64
C GLU A 116 11.67 5.23 16.17
N TYR A 117 10.92 4.72 15.18
CA TYR A 117 9.67 5.35 14.74
C TYR A 117 8.45 4.96 15.57
N ASN A 118 8.61 4.06 16.55
CA ASN A 118 7.54 3.54 17.38
C ASN A 118 6.38 2.96 16.55
N VAL A 119 6.72 2.06 15.64
CA VAL A 119 5.79 1.36 14.73
C VAL A 119 5.36 0.03 15.34
N ARG A 120 4.06 -0.19 15.47
CA ARG A 120 3.48 -1.50 15.76
C ARG A 120 3.34 -2.29 14.47
N VAL A 121 3.91 -3.48 14.43
CA VAL A 121 3.94 -4.32 13.23
C VAL A 121 2.99 -5.50 13.38
N HIS A 122 2.25 -5.79 12.31
CA HIS A 122 1.38 -6.96 12.18
C HIS A 122 1.63 -7.65 10.83
N PHE A 123 1.31 -8.94 10.76
CA PHE A 123 1.35 -9.73 9.53
C PHE A 123 -0.02 -10.35 9.29
N TYR A 124 -0.56 -10.20 8.08
CA TYR A 124 -1.86 -10.75 7.67
C TYR A 124 -1.72 -11.60 6.41
N GLY A 125 -2.76 -12.39 6.13
CA GLY A 125 -2.81 -13.31 5.00
C GLY A 125 -2.63 -14.78 5.39
N ASP A 126 -2.67 -15.66 4.40
CA ASP A 126 -2.68 -17.11 4.60
C ASP A 126 -1.28 -17.72 4.77
N TYR A 127 -0.26 -16.91 5.11
CA TYR A 127 1.13 -17.36 5.31
C TYR A 127 1.27 -18.57 6.24
N ARG A 128 0.47 -18.69 7.29
CA ARG A 128 0.53 -19.89 8.15
C ARG A 128 0.09 -21.15 7.41
N LYS A 129 -0.97 -21.07 6.59
CA LYS A 129 -1.48 -22.20 5.80
C LYS A 129 -0.47 -22.57 4.73
N GLU A 130 0.01 -21.58 3.99
CA GLU A 130 0.88 -21.80 2.83
C GLU A 130 2.31 -22.21 3.19
N LEU A 131 2.85 -21.75 4.34
CA LEU A 131 4.20 -22.10 4.78
C LEU A 131 4.24 -23.38 5.63
N ASN A 132 3.11 -23.84 6.15
CA ASN A 132 3.06 -25.03 6.99
C ASN A 132 3.51 -26.29 6.21
N GLY A 133 4.36 -27.10 6.83
CA GLY A 133 4.95 -28.29 6.19
C GLY A 133 6.05 -27.98 5.17
N THR A 134 6.41 -26.71 4.97
CA THR A 134 7.57 -26.30 4.16
C THR A 134 8.80 -26.02 5.04
N PRO A 135 10.02 -25.99 4.46
CA PRO A 135 11.22 -25.53 5.17
C PRO A 135 11.13 -24.10 5.73
N TYR A 136 10.15 -23.31 5.29
CA TYR A 136 9.96 -21.90 5.66
C TYR A 136 8.91 -21.69 6.76
N ALA A 137 8.38 -22.77 7.36
CA ALA A 137 7.41 -22.67 8.45
C ALA A 137 7.90 -21.80 9.63
N TYR A 138 9.23 -21.74 9.86
CA TYR A 138 9.86 -20.91 10.89
C TYR A 138 9.57 -19.41 10.74
N LEU A 139 9.26 -18.93 9.53
CA LEU A 139 8.91 -17.53 9.29
C LEU A 139 7.67 -17.10 10.10
N CYS A 140 6.75 -18.02 10.37
CA CYS A 140 5.58 -17.73 11.20
C CYS A 140 5.99 -17.31 12.61
N ASP A 141 6.98 -17.98 13.20
CA ASP A 141 7.48 -17.66 14.54
C ASP A 141 8.23 -16.33 14.56
N LEU A 142 8.95 -16.00 13.47
CA LEU A 142 9.62 -14.71 13.32
C LEU A 142 8.61 -13.56 13.25
N PHE A 143 7.54 -13.72 12.46
CA PHE A 143 6.45 -12.74 12.37
C PHE A 143 5.74 -12.54 13.71
N ASP A 144 5.48 -13.63 14.44
CA ASP A 144 4.92 -13.59 15.80
C ASP A 144 5.85 -12.90 16.79
N ASN A 145 7.16 -13.12 16.67
CA ASN A 145 8.14 -12.47 17.52
C ASN A 145 8.14 -10.96 17.31
N VAL A 146 8.20 -10.47 16.08
CA VAL A 146 8.18 -9.02 15.80
C VAL A 146 6.86 -8.37 16.18
N THR A 147 5.73 -9.04 15.92
CA THR A 147 4.40 -8.56 16.35
C THR A 147 4.35 -8.38 17.88
N ARG A 148 4.92 -9.34 18.63
CA ARG A 148 5.00 -9.23 20.11
C ARG A 148 5.98 -8.16 20.57
N GLN A 149 7.17 -8.08 19.97
CA GLN A 149 8.19 -7.09 20.34
C GLN A 149 7.68 -5.67 20.15
N THR A 150 6.98 -5.40 19.06
CA THR A 150 6.44 -4.07 18.72
C THR A 150 5.06 -3.79 19.30
N SER A 151 4.48 -4.70 20.10
CA SER A 151 3.10 -4.57 20.62
C SER A 151 2.86 -3.32 21.50
N LYS A 152 3.91 -2.82 22.15
CA LYS A 152 3.85 -1.60 22.98
C LYS A 152 3.98 -0.31 22.17
N ASN A 153 4.43 -0.41 20.91
CA ASN A 153 4.48 0.73 20.01
C ASN A 153 3.06 1.19 19.69
N ASN A 154 2.85 2.49 19.64
CA ASN A 154 1.50 3.07 19.53
C ASN A 154 1.46 4.38 18.71
N LYS A 155 2.59 4.81 18.14
CA LYS A 155 2.61 5.98 17.26
C LYS A 155 2.09 5.66 15.87
N TYR A 156 2.54 4.56 15.29
CA TYR A 156 2.19 4.14 13.93
C TYR A 156 1.86 2.66 13.86
N ARG A 157 1.13 2.24 12.82
CA ARG A 157 0.80 0.84 12.56
C ARG A 157 1.21 0.44 11.15
N LEU A 158 1.84 -0.72 11.01
CA LEU A 158 2.28 -1.27 9.73
C LEU A 158 1.86 -2.74 9.62
N PHE A 159 1.08 -3.05 8.59
CA PHE A 159 0.56 -4.38 8.32
C PHE A 159 1.20 -4.93 7.06
N TYR A 160 1.99 -6.00 7.20
CA TYR A 160 2.58 -6.69 6.07
C TYR A 160 1.66 -7.79 5.54
N GLY A 161 1.32 -7.71 4.26
CA GLY A 161 0.51 -8.71 3.58
C GLY A 161 1.36 -9.85 3.03
N VAL A 162 1.18 -11.04 3.58
CA VAL A 162 1.89 -12.26 3.17
C VAL A 162 0.84 -13.31 2.78
N PHE A 163 0.67 -13.50 1.48
CA PHE A 163 -0.39 -14.29 0.84
C PHE A 163 -1.80 -13.79 1.25
N GLY A 164 -2.00 -12.48 1.15
CA GLY A 164 -3.24 -11.79 1.54
C GLY A 164 -4.25 -11.56 0.41
N THR A 165 -4.13 -12.27 -0.72
CA THR A 165 -4.89 -12.02 -1.96
C THR A 165 -6.37 -12.36 -1.86
N ASP A 166 -6.71 -13.58 -1.42
CA ASP A 166 -8.09 -14.04 -1.27
C ASP A 166 -8.33 -14.50 0.17
N ALA A 167 -9.13 -13.73 0.91
CA ALA A 167 -9.47 -14.05 2.29
C ALA A 167 -10.79 -14.82 2.43
N THR A 168 -11.45 -15.22 1.33
CA THR A 168 -12.80 -15.79 1.37
C THR A 168 -12.86 -17.05 2.24
N GLU A 169 -11.97 -18.02 1.98
CA GLU A 169 -11.92 -19.26 2.76
C GLU A 169 -11.52 -18.99 4.22
N ALA A 170 -10.53 -18.11 4.44
CA ALA A 170 -10.05 -17.74 5.76
C ALA A 170 -11.19 -17.12 6.61
N ILE A 171 -11.92 -16.16 6.06
CA ILE A 171 -13.04 -15.49 6.73
C ILE A 171 -14.18 -16.48 6.99
N ALA A 172 -14.51 -17.36 6.04
CA ALA A 172 -15.54 -18.36 6.22
C ALA A 172 -15.20 -19.31 7.39
N LYS A 173 -13.95 -19.79 7.44
CA LYS A 173 -13.45 -20.64 8.51
C LYS A 173 -13.45 -19.92 9.87
N MET A 174 -12.91 -18.70 9.93
CA MET A 174 -12.90 -17.87 11.14
C MET A 174 -14.33 -17.63 11.65
N SER A 175 -15.29 -17.38 10.74
CA SER A 175 -16.71 -17.18 11.10
C SER A 175 -17.34 -18.43 11.70
N ALA A 176 -17.09 -19.60 11.08
CA ALA A 176 -17.60 -20.87 11.57
C ALA A 176 -17.00 -21.23 12.95
N GLU A 177 -15.70 -21.03 13.14
CA GLU A 177 -15.02 -21.27 14.41
C GLU A 177 -15.50 -20.30 15.51
N HIS A 178 -15.66 -19.02 15.19
CA HIS A 178 -16.22 -18.03 16.11
C HIS A 178 -17.63 -18.42 16.56
N ASN A 179 -18.51 -18.76 15.61
CA ASN A 179 -19.88 -19.17 15.94
C ASN A 179 -19.92 -20.45 16.78
N LYS A 180 -19.05 -21.44 16.49
CA LYS A 180 -18.92 -22.65 17.29
C LYS A 180 -18.48 -22.36 18.74
N ASN A 181 -17.55 -21.42 18.92
CA ASN A 181 -16.95 -21.14 20.22
C ASN A 181 -17.75 -20.14 21.08
N LYS A 182 -18.43 -19.17 20.46
CA LYS A 182 -19.15 -18.09 21.16
C LYS A 182 -20.68 -18.13 20.99
N ASN A 183 -21.20 -19.02 20.14
CA ASN A 183 -22.63 -19.10 19.81
C ASN A 183 -23.20 -17.77 19.29
N SER A 184 -22.40 -17.07 18.47
CA SER A 184 -22.73 -15.77 17.88
C SER A 184 -22.09 -15.60 16.50
N ILE A 185 -22.68 -14.77 15.65
CA ILE A 185 -22.08 -14.37 14.37
C ILE A 185 -21.07 -13.25 14.64
N PRO A 186 -19.81 -13.34 14.15
CA PRO A 186 -18.84 -12.27 14.36
C PRO A 186 -19.26 -11.00 13.64
N THR A 187 -19.04 -9.86 14.28
CA THR A 187 -19.19 -8.54 13.67
C THR A 187 -18.07 -8.27 12.65
N ARG A 188 -18.24 -7.25 11.78
CA ARG A 188 -17.16 -6.77 10.89
C ARG A 188 -15.89 -6.46 11.67
N ARG A 189 -16.03 -5.81 12.83
CA ARG A 189 -14.90 -5.45 13.70
C ARG A 189 -14.14 -6.70 14.15
N GLU A 190 -14.84 -7.70 14.65
CA GLU A 190 -14.22 -8.94 15.12
C GLU A 190 -13.55 -9.73 13.98
N LEU A 191 -14.15 -9.75 12.79
CA LEU A 191 -13.53 -10.36 11.61
C LEU A 191 -12.21 -9.68 11.23
N ILE A 192 -12.17 -8.34 11.27
CA ILE A 192 -10.94 -7.58 10.99
C ILE A 192 -9.90 -7.84 12.07
N GLU A 193 -10.28 -7.81 13.36
CA GLU A 193 -9.37 -8.13 14.47
C GLU A 193 -8.81 -9.55 14.36
N MET A 194 -9.62 -10.54 13.95
CA MET A 194 -9.15 -11.91 13.73
C MET A 194 -8.20 -12.05 12.54
N TYR A 195 -8.41 -11.29 11.46
CA TYR A 195 -7.63 -11.42 10.22
C TYR A 195 -6.33 -10.59 10.25
N TYR A 196 -6.38 -9.35 10.76
CA TYR A 196 -5.24 -8.44 10.81
C TYR A 196 -4.52 -8.43 12.17
N GLY A 197 -5.10 -9.06 13.19
CA GLY A 197 -4.58 -9.10 14.57
C GLY A 197 -4.98 -7.89 15.43
N GLU A 198 -5.50 -6.82 14.82
CA GLU A 198 -6.17 -5.71 15.50
C GLU A 198 -7.17 -5.02 14.55
N TYR A 199 -8.03 -4.15 15.10
CA TYR A 199 -9.00 -3.45 14.27
C TYR A 199 -8.36 -2.34 13.44
N ILE A 200 -8.70 -2.33 12.15
CA ILE A 200 -8.31 -1.30 11.19
C ILE A 200 -9.58 -0.73 10.55
N GLU A 201 -9.59 0.58 10.33
CA GLU A 201 -10.62 1.22 9.52
C GLU A 201 -10.52 0.77 8.05
N LYS A 202 -11.55 1.11 7.26
CA LYS A 202 -11.49 0.93 5.81
C LYS A 202 -10.29 1.68 5.23
N ALA A 203 -9.79 1.20 4.10
CA ALA A 203 -8.75 1.92 3.36
C ALA A 203 -9.32 3.26 2.88
N ASP A 204 -8.57 4.33 3.10
CA ASP A 204 -8.89 5.68 2.63
C ASP A 204 -8.15 5.98 1.31
N ILE A 205 -6.95 5.42 1.17
CA ILE A 205 -6.07 5.64 0.01
C ILE A 205 -5.46 4.29 -0.42
N PHE A 206 -5.43 4.05 -1.73
CA PHE A 206 -4.57 3.03 -2.34
C PHE A 206 -3.62 3.68 -3.33
N ILE A 207 -2.31 3.46 -3.16
CA ILE A 207 -1.27 3.95 -4.07
C ILE A 207 -0.62 2.75 -4.77
N GLY A 208 -1.06 2.49 -6.00
CA GLY A 208 -0.48 1.48 -6.87
C GLY A 208 0.57 2.05 -7.82
N PHE A 209 1.02 1.21 -8.74
CA PHE A 209 2.02 1.52 -9.76
C PHE A 209 1.60 0.92 -11.11
N GLU A 210 1.82 1.70 -12.18
CA GLU A 210 1.66 1.30 -13.57
C GLU A 210 0.22 0.90 -13.91
N LYS A 211 -0.12 -0.39 -13.81
CA LYS A 211 -1.44 -0.91 -14.19
C LYS A 211 -2.47 -0.60 -13.11
N PHE A 212 -3.68 -0.26 -13.55
CA PHE A 212 -4.78 0.08 -12.66
C PHE A 212 -5.36 -1.20 -12.05
N SER A 213 -4.72 -1.68 -11.00
CA SER A 213 -5.12 -2.86 -10.25
C SER A 213 -4.93 -2.63 -8.76
N VAL A 214 -5.95 -3.00 -7.98
CA VAL A 214 -5.93 -2.97 -6.52
C VAL A 214 -5.98 -4.40 -6.00
N PHE A 215 -5.28 -4.69 -4.91
CA PHE A 215 -5.11 -6.06 -4.40
C PHE A 215 -4.62 -6.08 -2.95
N ASP A 216 -4.86 -7.19 -2.25
CA ASP A 216 -4.27 -7.58 -0.96
C ASP A 216 -4.64 -6.72 0.26
N TYR A 217 -5.85 -6.19 0.35
CA TYR A 217 -6.37 -5.52 1.56
C TYR A 217 -7.83 -5.95 1.86
N PRO A 218 -8.07 -7.27 2.01
CA PRO A 218 -9.41 -7.82 2.17
C PRO A 218 -10.17 -7.18 3.35
N MET A 219 -11.49 -7.04 3.18
CA MET A 219 -12.42 -6.37 4.13
C MET A 219 -12.19 -4.88 4.38
N LEU A 220 -11.12 -4.29 3.85
CA LEU A 220 -10.82 -2.86 4.00
C LEU A 220 -11.26 -2.02 2.79
N SER A 221 -11.47 -2.64 1.62
CA SER A 221 -12.06 -1.96 0.47
C SER A 221 -13.51 -1.51 0.76
N SER A 222 -13.86 -0.33 0.27
CA SER A 222 -15.14 0.32 0.52
C SER A 222 -15.83 0.85 -0.73
N GLY A 223 -15.09 1.01 -1.83
CA GLY A 223 -15.50 1.75 -3.02
C GLY A 223 -15.37 3.27 -2.88
N GLY A 224 -15.09 3.77 -1.66
CA GLY A 224 -14.83 5.18 -1.37
C GLY A 224 -13.35 5.54 -1.24
N GLU A 225 -12.46 4.54 -1.27
CA GLU A 225 -11.01 4.79 -1.24
C GLU A 225 -10.55 5.58 -2.48
N SER A 226 -9.61 6.50 -2.26
CA SER A 226 -8.98 7.23 -3.36
C SER A 226 -7.89 6.38 -3.99
N LEU A 227 -8.01 6.11 -5.30
CA LEU A 227 -7.10 5.26 -6.05
C LEU A 227 -6.10 6.10 -6.85
N TYR A 228 -4.80 5.88 -6.60
CA TYR A 228 -3.70 6.54 -7.30
C TYR A 228 -2.77 5.48 -7.88
N PHE A 229 -2.24 5.74 -9.09
CA PHE A 229 -1.31 4.84 -9.76
C PHE A 229 -0.12 5.64 -10.27
N THR A 230 1.07 5.39 -9.73
CA THR A 230 2.30 6.07 -10.16
C THR A 230 2.77 5.52 -11.51
N VAL A 231 3.35 6.37 -12.35
CA VAL A 231 3.96 5.92 -13.61
C VAL A 231 5.30 5.21 -13.37
N ALA A 232 6.08 5.70 -12.40
CA ALA A 232 7.35 5.11 -12.01
C ALA A 232 7.17 4.15 -10.82
N PRO A 233 8.03 3.11 -10.67
CA PRO A 233 7.99 2.17 -9.55
C PRO A 233 7.85 2.84 -8.18
N SER A 234 7.27 2.15 -7.20
CA SER A 234 6.92 2.72 -5.88
C SER A 234 8.10 3.43 -5.20
N LEU A 235 9.32 2.94 -5.40
CA LEU A 235 10.54 3.49 -4.79
C LEU A 235 11.01 4.83 -5.38
N TYR A 236 10.46 5.27 -6.51
CA TYR A 236 10.69 6.62 -7.05
C TYR A 236 9.78 7.69 -6.42
N MET A 237 8.79 7.30 -5.60
CA MET A 237 7.85 8.26 -5.04
C MET A 237 8.62 9.34 -4.26
N SER A 238 8.31 10.60 -4.56
CA SER A 238 8.89 11.76 -3.90
C SER A 238 7.88 12.37 -2.94
N GLU A 239 8.37 13.15 -1.98
CA GLU A 239 7.53 13.92 -1.06
C GLU A 239 6.54 14.82 -1.83
N LYS A 240 6.99 15.48 -2.90
CA LYS A 240 6.12 16.29 -3.74
C LYS A 240 4.99 15.47 -4.35
N GLN A 241 5.27 14.27 -4.86
CA GLN A 241 4.23 13.41 -5.43
C GLN A 241 3.23 12.96 -4.36
N LEU A 242 3.72 12.54 -3.19
CA LEU A 242 2.89 12.18 -2.05
C LEU A 242 1.99 13.35 -1.64
N ARG A 243 2.53 14.57 -1.53
CA ARG A 243 1.73 15.75 -1.16
C ARG A 243 0.68 16.11 -2.19
N ASN A 244 0.91 15.89 -3.49
CA ASN A 244 -0.14 16.05 -4.50
C ASN A 244 -1.27 15.04 -4.30
N ILE A 245 -0.92 13.78 -4.02
CA ILE A 245 -1.89 12.71 -3.72
C ILE A 245 -2.71 13.08 -2.48
N LEU A 246 -2.06 13.46 -1.39
CA LEU A 246 -2.72 13.83 -0.14
C LEU A 246 -3.62 15.06 -0.30
N TYR A 247 -3.18 16.07 -1.05
CA TYR A 247 -3.99 17.25 -1.35
C TYR A 247 -5.27 16.89 -2.11
N ASP A 248 -5.14 16.09 -3.17
CA ASP A 248 -6.29 15.59 -3.93
C ASP A 248 -7.25 14.83 -3.01
N HIS A 249 -6.73 13.91 -2.22
CA HIS A 249 -7.53 13.09 -1.30
C HIS A 249 -8.30 13.93 -0.26
N ILE A 250 -7.65 14.87 0.43
CA ILE A 250 -8.29 15.58 1.55
C ILE A 250 -9.10 16.80 1.13
N TYR A 251 -8.85 17.36 -0.07
CA TYR A 251 -9.50 18.61 -0.50
C TYR A 251 -10.31 18.50 -1.78
N LEU A 252 -9.92 17.66 -2.76
CA LEU A 252 -10.59 17.60 -4.06
C LEU A 252 -11.62 16.46 -4.13
N ARG A 253 -11.28 15.28 -3.61
CA ARG A 253 -12.19 14.11 -3.57
C ARG A 253 -13.45 14.35 -2.74
N PRO A 254 -13.42 15.07 -1.60
CA PRO A 254 -14.61 15.31 -0.79
C PRO A 254 -15.48 16.47 -1.30
N LEU A 255 -15.12 17.12 -2.42
CA LEU A 255 -15.94 18.19 -2.99
C LEU A 255 -17.33 17.65 -3.32
N GLN A 256 -18.35 18.32 -2.80
CA GLN A 256 -19.73 18.01 -3.13
C GLN A 256 -19.96 18.31 -4.61
N GLU A 257 -20.73 17.44 -5.26
CA GLU A 257 -21.18 17.72 -6.62
C GLU A 257 -21.97 19.04 -6.66
N PRO A 258 -21.79 19.86 -7.70
CA PRO A 258 -22.58 21.06 -7.87
C PRO A 258 -24.06 20.70 -8.09
N ASP A 259 -24.95 21.61 -7.71
CA ASP A 259 -26.37 21.48 -8.07
C ASP A 259 -26.53 21.77 -9.56
N TYR A 260 -26.56 20.71 -10.38
CA TYR A 260 -26.67 20.80 -11.84
C TYR A 260 -27.90 21.60 -12.30
N PHE A 261 -28.97 21.67 -11.51
CA PHE A 261 -30.17 22.45 -11.86
C PHE A 261 -29.99 23.96 -11.65
N LYS A 262 -28.96 24.36 -10.92
CA LYS A 262 -28.60 25.77 -10.65
C LYS A 262 -27.30 26.19 -11.33
N MET A 263 -26.65 25.27 -12.05
CA MET A 263 -25.39 25.53 -12.72
C MET A 263 -25.60 26.46 -13.94
N PRO A 264 -24.83 27.55 -14.08
CA PRO A 264 -24.89 28.42 -15.25
C PRO A 264 -24.62 27.65 -16.55
N MET A 265 -25.27 28.03 -17.64
CA MET A 265 -25.06 27.38 -18.94
C MET A 265 -23.62 27.52 -19.44
N GLU A 266 -22.90 28.60 -19.09
CA GLU A 266 -21.49 28.79 -19.44
C GLU A 266 -20.62 27.65 -18.89
N ASP A 267 -20.85 27.22 -17.64
CA ASP A 267 -20.10 26.11 -17.04
C ASP A 267 -20.48 24.76 -17.69
N PHE A 268 -21.74 24.59 -18.12
CA PHE A 268 -22.15 23.42 -18.91
C PHE A 268 -21.48 23.37 -20.28
N GLU A 269 -21.28 24.52 -20.94
CA GLU A 269 -20.54 24.56 -22.21
C GLU A 269 -19.06 24.19 -22.00
N VAL A 270 -18.43 24.66 -20.91
CA VAL A 270 -17.07 24.23 -20.54
C VAL A 270 -17.02 22.71 -20.33
N MET A 271 -17.97 22.16 -19.57
CA MET A 271 -18.06 20.72 -19.32
C MET A 271 -18.29 19.92 -20.61
N ARG A 272 -19.19 20.37 -21.48
CA ARG A 272 -19.48 19.72 -22.77
C ARG A 272 -18.24 19.70 -23.65
N ASN A 273 -17.61 20.85 -23.85
CA ASN A 273 -16.39 20.96 -24.67
C ASN A 273 -15.28 20.05 -24.14
N PHE A 274 -15.14 19.97 -22.81
CA PHE A 274 -14.18 19.06 -22.18
C PHE A 274 -14.52 17.60 -22.49
N TYR A 275 -15.77 17.16 -22.34
CA TYR A 275 -16.13 15.77 -22.61
C TYR A 275 -16.06 15.41 -24.09
N GLU A 276 -16.53 16.27 -25.00
CA GLU A 276 -16.45 16.04 -26.44
C GLU A 276 -15.00 15.87 -26.92
N ALA A 277 -14.08 16.69 -26.40
CA ALA A 277 -12.65 16.58 -26.73
C ALA A 277 -11.98 15.31 -26.18
N ASN A 278 -12.63 14.58 -25.26
CA ASN A 278 -12.05 13.45 -24.56
C ASN A 278 -12.95 12.20 -24.55
N ILE A 279 -13.99 12.14 -25.39
CA ILE A 279 -15.06 11.13 -25.27
C ILE A 279 -14.60 9.67 -25.46
N GLU A 280 -13.53 9.47 -26.23
CA GLU A 280 -12.91 8.14 -26.44
C GLU A 280 -11.65 7.92 -25.57
N LYS A 281 -11.31 8.88 -24.69
CA LYS A 281 -10.15 8.77 -23.83
C LYS A 281 -10.50 8.03 -22.54
N THR A 282 -9.78 6.94 -22.28
CA THR A 282 -9.98 6.11 -21.09
C THR A 282 -8.69 5.99 -20.30
N PHE A 283 -8.73 6.42 -19.04
CA PHE A 283 -7.63 6.21 -18.10
C PHE A 283 -7.40 4.71 -17.83
N GLY A 284 -6.15 4.31 -17.64
CA GLY A 284 -5.78 2.91 -17.46
C GLY A 284 -5.56 2.13 -18.76
N THR A 285 -5.72 2.78 -19.92
CA THR A 285 -5.23 2.24 -21.20
C THR A 285 -3.75 2.58 -21.42
N GLY A 286 -3.04 1.76 -22.19
CA GLY A 286 -1.61 1.89 -22.37
C GLY A 286 -1.07 1.15 -23.59
N ASP A 287 0.24 1.24 -23.78
CA ASP A 287 1.00 0.55 -24.83
C ASP A 287 2.09 -0.32 -24.23
N VAL A 288 2.56 -1.31 -24.98
CA VAL A 288 3.66 -2.19 -24.56
C VAL A 288 4.90 -1.90 -25.39
N GLN A 289 6.01 -1.59 -24.73
CA GLN A 289 7.33 -1.42 -25.35
C GLN A 289 8.37 -2.26 -24.59
N GLY A 290 9.09 -3.13 -25.30
CA GLY A 290 10.08 -4.01 -24.69
C GLY A 290 9.50 -4.99 -23.66
N GLY A 291 8.23 -5.38 -23.81
CA GLY A 291 7.51 -6.23 -22.85
C GLY A 291 7.03 -5.50 -21.58
N ILE A 292 7.27 -4.20 -21.49
CA ILE A 292 6.82 -3.35 -20.38
C ILE A 292 5.62 -2.52 -20.82
N TRP A 293 4.57 -2.47 -20.00
CA TRP A 293 3.38 -1.66 -20.26
C TRP A 293 3.60 -0.24 -19.76
N TYR A 294 3.14 0.75 -20.52
CA TYR A 294 3.20 2.16 -20.15
C TYR A 294 1.82 2.80 -20.33
N PRO A 295 1.37 3.65 -19.39
CA PRO A 295 0.10 4.34 -19.53
C PRO A 295 0.15 5.31 -20.71
N LYS A 296 -0.92 5.36 -21.51
CA LYS A 296 -1.07 6.38 -22.55
C LYS A 296 -1.27 7.74 -21.90
N SER A 297 -0.44 8.72 -22.24
CA SER A 297 -0.67 10.10 -21.81
C SER A 297 -1.95 10.62 -22.46
N LEU A 298 -2.96 10.95 -21.66
CA LEU A 298 -4.19 11.59 -22.16
C LEU A 298 -4.03 13.10 -22.39
N LEU A 299 -2.94 13.67 -21.86
CA LEU A 299 -2.54 15.05 -22.06
C LEU A 299 -1.51 15.10 -23.20
N GLN A 300 -1.95 15.60 -24.36
CA GLN A 300 -1.02 16.13 -25.35
C GLN A 300 -0.45 17.44 -24.78
N LYS A 301 0.86 17.62 -24.90
CA LYS A 301 1.48 18.95 -24.71
C LYS A 301 1.06 19.88 -25.83
#